data_AF-A0A645JGW5-F1
#
_entry.id   AF-A0A645JGW5-F1
#
_cell.length_a   1.000
_cell.length_b   1.000
_cell.length_c   1.000
_cell.angle_alpha   90.00
_cell.angle_beta   90.00
_cell.angle_gamma   90.00
#
_symmetry.space_group_name_H-M   'P 1'
#
loop_
_entity.id
_entity.type
_entity.pdbx_description
1 polymer ?
#
loop_
_entity_poly.entity_id
_entity_poly.type
_entity_poly.pdbx_seq_one_letter_code
_entity_poly.pdbx_strand_id
1 'polypeptide(L)'
;MELREKGSLAVHTLPLTPKRDLREICGGYNEIASKNFYDGLDTGDYFHITLTDEEDVFDAVARLRSIYPRIMRLDYDNSRTRSQTDVFTAARAESRTPLELFDELYFKQNGAELTEEQKRIVSSHIEDIWEDAQ
;
A
#
# COMPACT_ATOMS: atom_id res chain seq x y z
N MET A 1 7.47 -38.56 -13.94
CA MET A 1 8.54 -39.36 -13.32
C MET A 1 8.30 -40.80 -13.71
N GLU A 2 9.35 -41.52 -14.11
CA GLU A 2 9.30 -42.92 -14.50
C GLU A 2 10.34 -43.69 -13.67
N LEU A 3 9.90 -44.75 -12.99
CA LEU A 3 10.76 -45.58 -12.16
C LEU A 3 11.23 -46.77 -13.01
N ARG A 4 12.55 -46.89 -13.19
CA ARG A 4 13.16 -47.96 -13.98
C ARG A 4 13.78 -48.98 -13.02
N GLU A 5 14.88 -49.59 -13.41
CA GLU A 5 15.59 -50.58 -12.60
C GLU A 5 16.01 -50.01 -11.23
N LYS A 6 16.28 -50.86 -10.24
CA LYS A 6 16.66 -50.41 -8.89
C LYS A 6 17.88 -49.49 -8.95
N GLY A 7 17.69 -48.21 -8.59
CA GLY A 7 18.72 -47.17 -8.68
C GLY A 7 18.64 -46.28 -9.93
N SER A 8 17.72 -46.57 -10.86
CA SER A 8 17.48 -45.79 -12.08
C SER A 8 16.13 -45.08 -12.02
N LEU A 9 16.19 -43.75 -12.02
CA LEU A 9 15.03 -42.86 -11.96
C LEU A 9 15.10 -41.87 -13.12
N ALA A 10 14.05 -41.79 -13.94
CA ALA A 10 13.91 -40.76 -14.95
C ALA A 10 12.89 -39.71 -14.51
N VAL A 11 13.34 -38.47 -14.33
CA VAL A 11 12.49 -37.33 -14.02
C VAL A 11 12.38 -36.45 -15.27
N HIS A 12 11.15 -36.14 -15.65
CA HIS A 12 10.85 -35.24 -16.75
C HIS A 12 9.95 -34.13 -16.22
N THR A 13 10.28 -32.89 -16.55
CA THR A 13 9.47 -31.72 -16.25
C THR A 13 8.59 -31.43 -17.46
N LEU A 14 7.32 -31.13 -17.20
CA LEU A 14 6.42 -30.58 -18.21
C LEU A 14 6.35 -29.07 -17.96
N PRO A 15 6.59 -28.24 -18.98
CA PRO A 15 6.49 -26.80 -18.80
C PRO A 15 5.02 -26.41 -18.55
N LEU A 16 4.78 -25.68 -17.46
CA LEU A 16 3.48 -25.07 -17.21
C LEU A 16 3.47 -23.72 -17.93
N THR A 17 2.68 -23.60 -19.01
CA THR A 17 2.50 -22.31 -19.69
C THR A 17 1.33 -21.59 -19.05
N PRO A 18 1.56 -20.45 -18.36
CA PRO A 18 0.48 -19.72 -17.73
C PRO A 18 -0.47 -19.14 -18.79
N LYS A 19 -1.76 -19.05 -18.45
CA LYS A 19 -2.77 -18.45 -19.35
C LYS A 19 -2.58 -16.95 -19.53
N ARG A 20 -1.93 -16.30 -18.55
CA ARG A 20 -1.72 -14.86 -18.41
C ARG A 20 -0.43 -14.63 -17.64
N ASP A 21 0.27 -13.58 -17.99
CA ASP A 21 1.46 -13.18 -17.26
C ASP A 21 1.10 -12.38 -16.00
N LEU A 22 2.07 -12.27 -15.10
CA LEU A 22 2.04 -11.34 -13.98
C LEU A 22 2.98 -10.18 -14.33
N ARG A 23 2.46 -8.96 -14.25
CA ARG A 23 3.19 -7.72 -14.55
C ARG A 23 3.23 -6.83 -13.33
N GLU A 24 4.40 -6.24 -13.09
CA GLU A 24 4.62 -5.19 -12.10
C GLU A 24 4.81 -3.86 -12.84
N ILE A 25 4.05 -2.84 -12.46
CA ILE A 25 4.15 -1.48 -13.02
C ILE A 25 4.18 -0.44 -11.90
N CYS A 26 4.95 0.61 -12.10
CA CYS A 26 5.16 1.68 -11.13
C CYS A 26 5.15 3.04 -11.83
N GLY A 27 4.53 4.04 -11.21
CA GLY A 27 4.41 5.40 -11.75
C GLY A 27 3.26 6.17 -11.13
N GLY A 28 3.07 7.41 -11.56
CA GLY A 28 1.93 8.21 -11.12
C GLY A 28 0.61 7.72 -11.71
N TYR A 29 -0.51 7.97 -11.02
CA TYR A 29 -1.83 7.52 -11.45
C TYR A 29 -2.17 7.96 -12.88
N ASN A 30 -1.91 9.23 -13.20
CA ASN A 30 -2.21 9.78 -14.53
C ASN A 30 -1.34 9.15 -15.62
N GLU A 31 -0.11 8.77 -15.30
CA GLU A 31 0.80 8.09 -16.23
C GLU A 31 0.28 6.68 -16.51
N ILE A 32 0.03 5.90 -15.45
CA ILE A 32 -0.45 4.52 -15.54
C ILE A 32 -1.84 4.44 -16.20
N ALA A 33 -2.68 5.45 -16.00
CA ALA A 33 -3.99 5.56 -16.64
C ALA A 33 -3.94 6.12 -18.08
N SER A 34 -2.79 6.61 -18.54
CA SER A 34 -2.66 7.20 -19.87
C SER A 34 -2.64 6.14 -20.96
N LYS A 35 -3.28 6.45 -22.11
CA LYS A 35 -3.30 5.54 -23.26
C LYS A 35 -1.90 5.18 -23.74
N ASN A 36 -0.99 6.15 -23.75
CA ASN A 36 0.38 5.94 -24.22
C ASN A 36 1.16 4.94 -23.36
N PHE A 37 0.81 4.82 -22.07
CA PHE A 37 1.49 3.91 -21.15
C PHE A 37 1.10 2.45 -21.39
N TYR A 38 -0.20 2.18 -21.52
CA TYR A 38 -0.69 0.82 -21.75
C TYR A 38 -0.77 0.43 -23.23
N ASP A 39 -0.40 1.33 -24.14
CA ASP A 39 -0.28 1.01 -25.56
C ASP A 39 0.84 -0.02 -25.76
N GLY A 40 0.47 -1.25 -26.14
CA GLY A 40 1.39 -2.38 -26.25
C GLY A 40 1.50 -3.28 -25.02
N LEU A 41 0.77 -3.00 -23.93
CA LEU A 41 0.60 -3.93 -22.81
C LEU A 41 -0.63 -4.82 -23.04
N ASP A 42 -0.53 -6.11 -22.68
CA ASP A 42 -1.73 -6.93 -22.52
C ASP A 42 -2.38 -6.58 -21.17
N THR A 43 -3.32 -5.65 -21.21
CA THR A 43 -4.03 -5.21 -20.00
C THR A 43 -4.92 -6.31 -19.38
N GLY A 44 -5.12 -7.42 -20.10
CA GLY A 44 -5.83 -8.59 -19.62
C GLY A 44 -5.03 -9.48 -18.66
N ASP A 45 -3.72 -9.24 -18.52
CA ASP A 45 -2.82 -9.90 -17.59
C ASP A 45 -3.09 -9.55 -16.12
N TYR A 46 -2.39 -10.22 -15.21
CA TYR A 46 -2.41 -9.89 -13.79
C TYR A 46 -1.47 -8.74 -13.49
N PHE A 47 -1.94 -7.76 -12.72
CA PHE A 47 -1.16 -6.57 -12.41
C PHE A 47 -0.95 -6.39 -10.92
N HIS A 48 0.29 -6.11 -10.55
CA HIS A 48 0.65 -5.43 -9.33
C HIS A 48 1.07 -4.01 -9.70
N ILE A 49 0.35 -3.03 -9.18
CA ILE A 49 0.54 -1.61 -9.47
C ILE A 49 1.06 -0.91 -8.22
N THR A 50 2.12 -0.12 -8.36
CA THR A 50 2.61 0.77 -7.32
C THR A 50 2.43 2.22 -7.78
N LEU A 51 1.61 2.99 -7.05
CA LEU A 51 1.40 4.40 -7.34
C LEU A 51 2.42 5.25 -6.59
N THR A 52 3.07 6.18 -7.29
CA THR A 52 4.04 7.12 -6.69
C THR A 52 3.41 8.46 -6.33
N ASP A 53 2.08 8.57 -6.41
CA ASP A 53 1.36 9.78 -6.00
C ASP A 53 1.50 9.96 -4.47
N GLU A 54 1.90 11.15 -4.04
CA GLU A 54 2.05 11.48 -2.61
C GLU A 54 0.70 11.48 -1.88
N GLU A 55 -0.36 11.91 -2.57
CA GLU A 55 -1.73 11.86 -2.07
C GLU A 55 -2.48 10.63 -2.60
N ASP A 56 -3.34 10.03 -1.77
CA ASP A 56 -4.17 8.91 -2.17
C ASP A 56 -5.15 9.34 -3.27
N VAL A 57 -5.16 8.60 -4.38
CA VAL A 57 -6.09 8.86 -5.48
C VAL A 57 -7.44 8.23 -5.16
N PHE A 58 -8.48 9.06 -5.08
CA PHE A 58 -9.83 8.61 -4.80
C PHE A 58 -10.28 7.52 -5.78
N ASP A 59 -10.67 6.38 -5.22
CA ASP A 59 -11.15 5.19 -5.93
C ASP A 59 -10.20 4.70 -7.05
N ALA A 60 -8.89 4.82 -6.81
CA ALA A 60 -7.85 4.45 -7.77
C ALA A 60 -8.03 3.03 -8.33
N VAL A 61 -8.33 2.05 -7.47
CA VAL A 61 -8.52 0.66 -7.86
C VAL A 61 -9.68 0.50 -8.83
N ALA A 62 -10.87 1.05 -8.54
CA ALA A 62 -12.02 0.87 -9.43
C ALA A 62 -11.80 1.57 -10.78
N ARG A 63 -11.18 2.76 -10.77
CA ARG A 63 -10.86 3.48 -11.99
C ARG A 63 -9.82 2.73 -12.82
N LEU A 64 -8.73 2.24 -12.21
CA LEU A 64 -7.71 1.45 -12.91
C LEU A 64 -8.24 0.10 -13.39
N ARG A 65 -9.23 -0.51 -12.71
CA ARG A 65 -9.88 -1.75 -13.17
C ARG A 65 -10.60 -1.61 -14.52
N SER A 66 -10.97 -0.39 -14.92
CA SER A 66 -11.52 -0.16 -16.26
C SER A 66 -10.47 -0.33 -17.37
N ILE A 67 -9.18 -0.21 -17.03
CA ILE A 67 -8.04 -0.34 -17.95
C ILE A 67 -7.37 -1.70 -17.76
N TYR A 68 -7.10 -2.09 -16.51
CA TYR A 68 -6.45 -3.32 -16.09
C TYR A 68 -7.43 -4.20 -15.28
N PRO A 69 -8.21 -5.10 -15.91
CA PRO A 69 -9.32 -5.76 -15.22
C PRO A 69 -8.90 -6.73 -14.10
N ARG A 70 -7.63 -7.14 -14.05
CA ARG A 70 -7.11 -8.16 -13.11
C ARG A 70 -5.99 -7.64 -12.23
N ILE A 71 -6.18 -6.45 -11.68
CA ILE A 71 -5.32 -5.94 -10.61
C ILE A 71 -5.40 -6.91 -9.43
N MET A 72 -4.26 -7.50 -9.07
CA MET A 72 -4.07 -8.34 -7.90
C MET A 72 -3.75 -7.50 -6.66
N ARG A 73 -2.96 -6.44 -6.85
CA ARG A 73 -2.52 -5.57 -5.76
C ARG A 73 -2.30 -4.14 -6.25
N LEU A 74 -2.68 -3.18 -5.42
CA LEU A 74 -2.35 -1.77 -5.56
C LEU A 74 -1.62 -1.34 -4.29
N ASP A 75 -0.39 -0.89 -4.41
CA ASP A 75 0.37 -0.25 -3.33
C ASP A 75 0.62 1.22 -3.66
N TYR A 76 1.05 1.97 -2.64
CA TYR A 76 1.59 3.31 -2.81
C TYR A 76 3.06 3.30 -2.36
N ASP A 77 3.93 3.94 -3.14
CA ASP A 77 5.29 4.27 -2.75
C ASP A 77 5.36 5.80 -2.56
N ASN A 78 4.84 6.24 -1.42
CA ASN A 78 4.84 7.65 -1.03
C ASN A 78 5.55 7.85 0.30
N SER A 79 5.86 9.12 0.60
CA SER A 79 6.57 9.52 1.82
C SER A 79 5.93 8.96 3.11
N ARG A 80 4.61 8.78 3.12
CA ARG A 80 3.81 8.17 4.20
C ARG A 80 4.11 6.69 4.43
N THR A 81 4.29 5.88 3.37
CA THR A 81 4.62 4.44 3.50
C THR A 81 6.09 4.19 3.75
N ARG A 82 6.98 5.05 3.21
CA ARG A 82 8.42 4.94 3.39
C ARG A 82 8.88 5.20 4.83
N SER A 83 8.16 6.05 5.56
CA SER A 83 8.42 6.37 6.97
C SER A 83 7.82 5.36 7.96
N GLN A 84 6.95 4.44 7.54
CA GLN A 84 6.40 3.40 8.41
C GLN A 84 7.42 2.31 8.80
N THR A 85 8.48 2.09 8.02
CA THR A 85 9.47 1.03 8.31
C THR A 85 10.43 1.40 9.45
N ASP A 86 10.68 2.69 9.70
CA ASP A 86 11.74 3.12 10.63
C ASP A 86 11.28 3.48 12.06
N VAL A 87 9.97 3.62 12.33
CA VAL A 87 9.51 4.28 13.58
C VAL A 87 9.04 3.31 14.68
N PHE A 88 8.91 2.01 14.41
CA PHE A 88 8.55 1.03 15.45
C PHE A 88 9.74 0.62 16.33
N THR A 89 10.20 1.55 17.17
CA THR A 89 10.85 1.21 18.43
C THR A 89 9.85 1.49 19.56
N ALA A 90 9.28 0.43 20.12
CA ALA A 90 8.29 0.45 21.21
C ALA A 90 8.77 1.17 22.48
N ALA A 91 10.06 1.53 22.57
CA ALA A 91 10.67 2.20 23.71
C ALA A 91 10.29 3.69 23.87
N ARG A 92 9.53 4.30 22.95
CA ARG A 92 9.29 5.76 22.92
C ARG A 92 7.87 6.22 23.29
N ALA A 93 6.97 5.29 23.61
CA ALA A 93 5.57 5.59 23.94
C ALA A 93 5.37 6.10 25.39
N GLU A 94 6.25 5.73 26.34
CA GLU A 94 6.10 6.09 27.76
C GLU A 94 6.36 7.58 28.08
N SER A 95 6.91 8.35 27.14
CA SER A 95 7.29 9.76 27.35
C SER A 95 6.47 10.76 26.51
N ARG A 96 5.37 10.35 25.88
CA ARG A 96 4.59 11.20 24.97
C ARG A 96 3.29 11.68 25.61
N THR A 97 2.94 12.92 25.34
CA THR A 97 1.67 13.51 25.77
C THR A 97 0.49 12.91 24.97
N PRO A 98 -0.74 12.92 25.50
CA PRO A 98 -1.92 12.45 24.77
C PRO A 98 -2.12 13.17 23.42
N LEU A 99 -1.79 14.46 23.36
CA LEU A 99 -1.85 15.24 22.12
C LEU A 99 -0.83 14.73 21.09
N GLU A 100 0.41 14.44 21.49
CA GLU A 100 1.43 13.86 20.60
C GLU A 100 1.03 12.46 20.10
N LEU A 101 0.41 11.64 20.96
CA LEU A 101 -0.10 10.32 20.57
C LEU A 101 -1.26 10.45 19.58
N PHE A 102 -2.14 11.44 19.78
CA PHE A 102 -3.26 11.70 18.88
C PHE A 102 -2.79 12.27 17.54
N ASP A 103 -1.81 13.19 17.53
CA ASP A 103 -1.22 13.72 16.31
C ASP A 103 -0.53 12.62 15.50
N GLU A 104 0.19 11.71 16.16
CA GLU A 104 0.78 10.54 15.52
C GLU A 104 -0.29 9.59 14.95
N LEU A 105 -1.37 9.34 15.69
CA LEU A 105 -2.50 8.53 15.21
C LEU A 105 -3.19 9.18 14.02
N TYR A 106 -3.44 10.49 14.09
CA TYR A 106 -4.07 11.27 13.03
C TYR A 106 -3.21 11.25 11.76
N PHE A 107 -1.91 11.46 11.90
CA PHE A 107 -0.95 11.33 10.80
C PHE A 107 -0.95 9.92 10.21
N LYS A 108 -0.97 8.87 11.05
CA LYS A 108 -1.03 7.47 10.59
C LYS A 108 -2.29 7.15 9.78
N GLN A 109 -3.44 7.69 10.19
CA GLN A 109 -4.72 7.42 9.50
C GLN A 109 -4.93 8.29 8.27
N ASN A 110 -4.57 9.57 8.35
CA ASN A 110 -4.94 10.57 7.35
C ASN A 110 -3.76 11.01 6.46
N GLY A 111 -2.53 10.65 6.80
CA GLY A 111 -1.33 10.99 6.03
C GLY A 111 -0.91 12.46 6.09
N ALA A 112 -1.55 13.27 6.92
CA ALA A 112 -1.26 14.69 7.09
C ALA A 112 -1.18 15.03 8.59
N GLU A 113 -0.33 16.00 8.94
CA GLU A 113 -0.24 16.53 10.30
C GLU A 113 -1.50 17.33 10.66
N LEU A 114 -1.83 17.42 11.95
CA LEU A 114 -2.90 18.31 12.39
C LEU A 114 -2.52 19.77 12.10
N THR A 115 -3.46 20.52 11.54
CA THR A 115 -3.33 21.98 11.47
C THR A 115 -3.40 22.58 12.87
N GLU A 116 -2.86 23.79 13.04
CA GLU A 116 -2.88 24.49 14.35
C GLU A 116 -4.30 24.70 14.90
N GLU A 117 -5.29 24.86 14.03
CA GLU A 117 -6.69 24.94 14.44
C GLU A 117 -7.22 23.60 14.97
N GLN A 118 -6.92 22.50 14.26
CA GLN A 118 -7.32 21.16 14.67
C GLN A 118 -6.61 20.74 15.96
N LYS A 119 -5.33 21.09 16.14
CA LYS A 119 -4.61 20.85 17.39
C LYS A 119 -5.30 21.54 18.56
N ARG A 120 -5.73 22.80 18.40
CA ARG A 120 -6.43 23.54 19.46
C ARG A 120 -7.74 22.87 19.87
N ILE A 121 -8.52 22.40 18.89
CA ILE A 121 -9.80 21.69 19.13
C ILE A 121 -9.55 20.34 19.81
N VAL A 122 -8.55 19.59 19.36
CA VAL A 122 -8.19 18.29 19.94
C VAL A 122 -7.68 18.47 21.37
N SER A 123 -6.83 19.48 21.62
CA SER A 123 -6.34 19.81 22.96
C SER A 123 -7.48 20.10 23.93
N SER A 124 -8.47 20.93 23.55
CA SER A 124 -9.60 21.24 24.46
C SER A 124 -10.41 19.99 24.79
N HIS A 125 -10.68 19.12 23.81
CA HIS A 125 -11.43 17.88 24.06
C HIS A 125 -10.64 16.86 24.89
N ILE A 126 -9.32 16.80 24.71
CA ILE A 126 -8.45 15.97 25.56
C ILE A 126 -8.51 16.50 27.00
N GLU A 127 -8.42 17.81 27.22
CA GLU A 127 -8.52 18.39 28.57
C GLU A 127 -9.88 18.09 29.22
N ASP A 128 -10.99 18.27 28.49
CA ASP A 128 -12.35 17.98 28.98
C ASP A 128 -12.51 16.50 29.42
N ILE A 129 -12.06 15.55 28.58
CA ILE A 129 -12.20 14.11 28.84
C ILE A 129 -11.35 13.66 30.04
N TRP A 130 -10.20 14.31 30.27
CA TRP A 130 -9.29 13.97 31.34
C TRP A 130 -9.63 14.68 32.67
N GLU A 131 -10.29 15.83 32.65
CA GLU A 131 -10.87 16.45 33.86
C GLU A 131 -12.06 15.64 34.42
N ASP A 132 -12.90 15.06 33.56
CA ASP A 132 -14.04 14.21 33.98
C ASP A 132 -13.60 12.83 34.55
N ALA A 133 -12.31 12.50 34.46
CA ALA A 133 -11.74 11.25 34.99
C ALA A 133 -11.17 11.35 36.42
N GLN A 134 -11.34 12.50 37.10
CA GLN A 134 -11.00 12.73 38.52
C GLN A 134 -12.24 12.76 39.43
#